data_AF-A0A367A7P0-F1
#
_entry.id   AF-A0A367A7P0-F1
#
_cell.length_a   1.000
_cell.length_b   1.000
_cell.length_c   1.000
_cell.angle_alpha   90.00
_cell.angle_beta   90.00
_cell.angle_gamma   90.00
#
_symmetry.space_group_name_H-M   'P 1'
#
loop_
_entity.id
_entity.type
_entity.pdbx_description
1 polymer ?
#
loop_
_entity_poly.entity_id
_entity_poly.type
_entity_poly.pdbx_seq_one_letter_code
_entity_poly.pdbx_strand_id
1 'polypeptide(L)'
;MGAAVSLRDWRPDTPPLPDHLEQLVKDDDPEWFARELAIAAAPPWWFWRFVLRRFSWLVSLVGRVEVTGSVPEELRNGPLLLAANHIGDFDPFVVAVALHRVGVMPRIMATGGIISAPVAGPLLERTGAIRVERGTELARHAVRVTEVALVHGGHVVAYPEGRVGLAADGWPERGRTGMARMALGMGVPVIPVSQWGAHEVLQYGNDWGKLRTLARAVVRRPALKVHVGPPVLLDDLQMGRVGDANRARYRIAAAITRGLVPLRAAERDRPAFVDPTRPTTAVSAFPGGVVPEDVP
;
A
#
# COMPACT_ATOMS: atom_id res chain seq x y z
N MET A 1 10.23 -30.25 -29.17
CA MET A 1 9.94 -30.67 -27.78
C MET A 1 10.14 -29.46 -26.89
N GLY A 2 9.07 -28.76 -26.52
CA GLY A 2 9.16 -27.55 -25.70
C GLY A 2 9.60 -27.92 -24.28
N ALA A 3 10.61 -27.24 -23.76
CA ALA A 3 11.03 -27.38 -22.37
C ALA A 3 9.81 -27.12 -21.48
N ALA A 4 9.49 -28.05 -20.58
CA ALA A 4 8.42 -27.86 -19.62
C ALA A 4 8.77 -26.65 -18.75
N VAL A 5 8.02 -25.56 -18.89
CA VAL A 5 8.21 -24.36 -18.07
C VAL A 5 7.92 -24.74 -16.63
N SER A 6 8.97 -24.76 -15.80
CA SER A 6 8.84 -24.95 -14.36
C SER A 6 7.94 -23.85 -13.80
N LEU A 7 7.01 -24.21 -12.90
CA LEU A 7 6.13 -23.23 -12.24
C LEU A 7 6.89 -22.13 -11.49
N ARG A 8 8.17 -22.35 -11.17
CA ARG A 8 9.05 -21.35 -10.54
C ARG A 8 9.58 -20.30 -11.53
N ASP A 9 9.71 -20.71 -12.79
CA ASP A 9 10.27 -19.89 -13.89
C ASP A 9 9.16 -19.29 -14.76
N TRP A 10 7.92 -19.73 -14.55
CA TRP A 10 6.76 -19.15 -15.21
C TRP A 10 6.64 -17.66 -14.89
N ARG A 11 6.41 -16.88 -15.95
CA ARG A 11 6.05 -15.47 -15.89
C ARG A 11 4.85 -15.23 -16.81
N PRO A 12 3.94 -14.32 -16.45
CA PRO A 12 2.85 -13.92 -17.33
C PRO A 12 3.41 -13.16 -18.53
N ASP A 13 2.76 -13.28 -19.69
CA ASP A 13 3.04 -12.42 -20.83
C ASP A 13 2.78 -10.96 -20.41
N THR A 14 3.79 -10.12 -20.58
CA THR A 14 3.71 -8.68 -20.35
C THR A 14 3.35 -7.97 -21.65
N PRO A 15 2.60 -6.85 -21.59
CA PRO A 15 2.46 -5.97 -22.74
C PRO A 15 3.84 -5.55 -23.29
N PRO A 16 3.95 -5.22 -24.58
CA PRO A 16 5.18 -4.60 -25.10
C PRO A 16 5.41 -3.25 -24.41
N LEU A 17 6.67 -2.90 -24.19
CA LEU A 17 7.05 -1.58 -23.70
C LEU A 17 6.74 -0.54 -24.79
N PRO A 18 5.98 0.53 -24.52
CA PRO A 18 5.76 1.59 -25.48
C PRO A 18 7.05 2.32 -25.85
N ASP A 19 7.24 2.67 -27.13
CA ASP A 19 8.46 3.29 -27.68
C ASP A 19 8.93 4.53 -26.88
N HIS A 20 7.98 5.36 -26.42
CA HIS A 20 8.30 6.57 -25.65
C HIS A 20 8.87 6.29 -24.25
N LEU A 21 8.70 5.07 -23.72
CA LEU A 21 9.26 4.64 -22.44
C LEU A 21 10.59 3.89 -22.59
N GLU A 22 10.97 3.46 -23.80
CA GLU A 22 12.26 2.80 -24.04
C GLU A 22 13.43 3.70 -23.62
N GLN A 23 13.31 5.00 -23.84
CA GLN A 23 14.31 6.00 -23.46
C GLN A 23 14.53 6.11 -21.94
N LEU A 24 13.60 5.60 -21.12
CA LEU A 24 13.72 5.57 -19.67
C LEU A 24 14.52 4.38 -19.16
N VAL A 25 14.71 3.35 -19.99
CA VAL A 25 15.41 2.11 -19.64
C VAL A 25 16.85 2.20 -20.14
N LYS A 26 17.81 1.96 -19.25
CA LYS A 26 19.23 1.88 -19.58
C LYS A 26 19.66 0.43 -19.74
N ASP A 27 20.77 0.22 -20.43
CA ASP A 27 21.34 -1.13 -20.65
C ASP A 27 21.71 -1.84 -19.35
N ASP A 28 22.06 -1.10 -18.29
CA ASP A 28 22.40 -1.62 -16.97
C ASP A 28 21.19 -1.76 -16.02
N ASP A 29 20.00 -1.33 -16.45
CA ASP A 29 18.81 -1.45 -15.62
C ASP A 29 18.34 -2.92 -15.54
N PRO A 30 17.79 -3.34 -14.40
CA PRO A 30 17.28 -4.70 -14.28
C PRO A 30 16.13 -4.97 -15.25
N GLU A 31 16.07 -6.17 -15.83
CA GLU A 31 15.00 -6.53 -16.79
C GLU A 31 13.58 -6.36 -16.23
N TRP A 32 13.40 -6.50 -14.91
CA TRP A 32 12.10 -6.30 -14.27
C TRP A 32 11.61 -4.86 -14.41
N PHE A 33 12.50 -3.88 -14.53
CA PHE A 33 12.14 -2.47 -14.61
C PHE A 33 11.37 -2.16 -15.89
N ALA A 34 11.88 -2.61 -17.05
CA ALA A 34 11.19 -2.47 -18.33
C ALA A 34 9.80 -3.15 -18.31
N ARG A 35 9.70 -4.34 -17.69
CA ARG A 35 8.41 -5.04 -17.54
C ARG A 35 7.42 -4.26 -16.67
N GLU A 36 7.86 -3.72 -15.54
CA GLU A 36 7.00 -2.91 -14.68
C GLU A 36 6.54 -1.62 -15.37
N LEU A 37 7.40 -0.97 -16.18
CA LEU A 37 7.00 0.17 -17.00
C LEU A 37 5.92 -0.21 -18.03
N ALA A 38 6.08 -1.34 -18.72
CA ALA A 38 5.08 -1.81 -19.67
C ALA A 38 3.72 -2.11 -19.01
N ILE A 39 3.73 -2.77 -17.84
CA ILE A 39 2.51 -3.04 -17.06
C ILE A 39 1.92 -1.76 -16.43
N ALA A 40 2.76 -0.78 -16.09
CA ALA A 40 2.31 0.52 -15.61
C ALA A 40 1.56 1.28 -16.71
N ALA A 41 2.07 1.27 -17.94
CA ALA A 41 1.47 1.95 -19.09
C ALA A 41 0.22 1.24 -19.64
N ALA A 42 0.21 -0.10 -19.66
CA ALA A 42 -0.88 -0.91 -20.21
C ALA A 42 -1.31 -2.03 -19.24
N PRO A 43 -1.88 -1.69 -18.07
CA PRO A 43 -2.29 -2.70 -17.10
C PRO A 43 -3.36 -3.64 -17.66
N PRO A 44 -3.29 -4.95 -17.35
CA PRO A 44 -4.36 -5.88 -17.66
C PRO A 44 -5.52 -5.69 -16.66
N TRP A 45 -6.27 -4.59 -16.76
CA TRP A 45 -7.33 -4.19 -15.83
C TRP A 45 -8.40 -5.27 -15.63
N TRP A 46 -8.72 -6.03 -16.68
CA TRP A 46 -9.65 -7.16 -16.60
C TRP A 46 -9.17 -8.24 -15.62
N PHE A 47 -7.86 -8.52 -15.62
CA PHE A 47 -7.23 -9.52 -14.78
C PHE A 47 -7.26 -9.03 -13.33
N TRP A 48 -6.85 -7.79 -13.11
CA TRP A 48 -6.84 -7.23 -11.76
C TRP A 48 -8.25 -7.14 -11.17
N ARG A 49 -9.24 -6.71 -11.95
CA ARG A 49 -10.66 -6.72 -11.54
C ARG A 49 -11.15 -8.14 -11.22
N PHE A 50 -10.77 -9.13 -12.03
CA PHE A 50 -11.08 -10.54 -11.74
C PHE A 50 -10.47 -10.96 -10.40
N VAL A 51 -9.18 -10.67 -10.19
CA VAL A 51 -8.44 -10.99 -8.97
C VAL A 51 -9.10 -10.33 -7.75
N LEU A 52 -9.34 -9.02 -7.77
CA LEU A 52 -9.98 -8.28 -6.67
C LEU A 52 -11.37 -8.85 -6.31
N ARG A 53 -12.16 -9.25 -7.31
CA ARG A 53 -13.46 -9.90 -7.09
C ARG A 53 -13.32 -11.24 -6.35
N ARG A 54 -12.30 -12.05 -6.69
CA ARG A 54 -12.05 -13.34 -6.04
C ARG A 54 -11.42 -13.16 -4.65
N PHE A 55 -10.51 -12.22 -4.49
CA PHE A 55 -9.89 -11.86 -3.21
C PHE A 55 -10.90 -11.31 -2.21
N SER A 56 -11.86 -10.48 -2.67
CA SER A 56 -12.92 -9.95 -1.80
C SER A 56 -13.68 -11.07 -1.08
N TRP A 57 -13.98 -12.15 -1.79
CA TRP A 57 -14.60 -13.34 -1.19
C TRP A 57 -13.66 -14.04 -0.22
N LEU A 58 -12.38 -14.27 -0.57
CA LEU A 58 -11.40 -14.91 0.32
C LEU A 58 -11.16 -14.14 1.62
N VAL A 59 -10.97 -12.81 1.54
CA VAL A 59 -10.80 -11.95 2.72
C VAL A 59 -12.05 -12.00 3.58
N SER A 60 -13.23 -12.08 2.97
CA SER A 60 -14.49 -12.26 3.69
C SER A 60 -14.63 -13.61 4.39
N LEU A 61 -13.71 -14.57 4.22
CA LEU A 61 -13.69 -15.81 5.00
C LEU A 61 -12.99 -15.62 6.36
N VAL A 62 -12.02 -14.72 6.43
CA VAL A 62 -11.14 -14.53 7.60
C VAL A 62 -11.47 -13.28 8.41
N GLY A 63 -12.38 -12.43 7.94
CA GLY A 63 -12.84 -11.25 8.66
C GLY A 63 -14.02 -10.56 7.99
N ARG A 64 -14.61 -9.57 8.66
CA ARG A 64 -15.66 -8.71 8.10
C ARG A 64 -15.04 -7.38 7.71
N VAL A 65 -14.95 -7.13 6.40
CA VAL A 65 -14.45 -5.85 5.89
C VAL A 65 -15.55 -4.79 6.04
N GLU A 66 -15.25 -3.74 6.78
CA GLU A 66 -16.12 -2.58 7.02
C GLU A 66 -15.43 -1.36 6.42
N VAL A 67 -16.11 -0.67 5.49
CA VAL A 67 -15.53 0.47 4.77
C VAL A 67 -16.37 1.71 5.04
N THR A 68 -15.70 2.81 5.37
CA THR A 68 -16.31 4.13 5.53
C THR A 68 -15.56 5.16 4.70
N GLY A 69 -16.23 6.27 4.37
CA GLY A 69 -15.68 7.28 3.47
C GLY A 69 -15.59 6.80 2.01
N SER A 70 -15.01 7.63 1.16
CA SER A 70 -14.92 7.38 -0.28
C SER A 70 -13.89 8.30 -0.91
N VAL A 71 -13.43 7.94 -2.11
CA VAL A 71 -12.70 8.88 -2.97
C VAL A 71 -13.69 9.83 -3.66
N PRO A 72 -13.43 11.15 -3.70
CA PRO A 72 -14.21 12.11 -4.47
C PRO A 72 -14.36 11.67 -5.93
N GLU A 73 -15.55 11.84 -6.51
CA GLU A 73 -15.87 11.28 -7.83
C GLU A 73 -14.97 11.85 -8.94
N GLU A 74 -14.69 13.15 -8.87
CA GLU A 74 -13.79 13.89 -9.73
C GLU A 74 -12.35 13.37 -9.70
N LEU A 75 -11.96 12.67 -8.62
CA LEU A 75 -10.62 12.10 -8.44
C LEU A 75 -10.54 10.61 -8.84
N ARG A 76 -11.66 9.89 -8.93
CA ARG A 76 -11.67 8.41 -9.14
C ARG A 76 -11.10 7.93 -10.46
N ASN A 77 -11.07 8.79 -11.47
CA ASN A 77 -10.53 8.46 -12.79
C ASN A 77 -9.16 9.11 -13.03
N GLY A 78 -8.63 9.83 -12.04
CA GLY A 78 -7.37 10.56 -12.12
C GLY A 78 -6.23 9.85 -11.37
N PRO A 79 -5.01 10.39 -11.48
CA PRO A 79 -3.86 9.90 -10.73
C PRO A 79 -4.07 10.12 -9.23
N LEU A 80 -3.96 9.08 -8.40
CA LEU A 80 -4.03 9.22 -6.95
C LEU A 80 -2.94 8.45 -6.24
N LEU A 81 -2.38 9.09 -5.21
CA LEU A 81 -1.61 8.42 -4.18
C LEU A 81 -2.52 8.11 -2.99
N LEU A 82 -2.51 6.86 -2.56
CA LEU A 82 -3.28 6.36 -1.43
C LEU A 82 -2.32 6.02 -0.30
N ALA A 83 -2.39 6.79 0.77
CA ALA A 83 -1.47 6.69 1.90
C ALA A 83 -2.09 5.85 3.02
N ALA A 84 -1.68 4.60 3.17
CA ALA A 84 -2.22 3.68 4.17
C ALA A 84 -1.29 3.53 5.39
N ASN A 85 -1.83 3.46 6.62
CA ASN A 85 -1.01 2.99 7.76
C ASN A 85 -0.69 1.49 7.63
N HIS A 86 0.43 1.07 8.19
CA HIS A 86 0.90 -0.31 8.12
C HIS A 86 0.95 -0.96 9.51
N ILE A 87 -0.01 -1.85 9.80
CA ILE A 87 -0.16 -2.53 11.09
C ILE A 87 0.16 -4.03 11.04
N GLY A 88 0.17 -4.65 9.85
CA GLY A 88 0.53 -6.07 9.72
C GLY A 88 0.67 -6.57 8.28
N ASP A 89 1.01 -7.85 8.14
CA ASP A 89 1.26 -8.49 6.83
C ASP A 89 -0.02 -8.67 6.00
N PHE A 90 -1.19 -8.68 6.65
CA PHE A 90 -2.48 -8.89 5.97
C PHE A 90 -3.06 -7.59 5.38
N ASP A 91 -2.43 -6.44 5.67
CA ASP A 91 -2.85 -5.11 5.24
C ASP A 91 -3.11 -4.99 3.73
N PRO A 92 -2.22 -5.45 2.82
CA PRO A 92 -2.43 -5.26 1.38
C PRO A 92 -3.74 -5.88 0.90
N PHE A 93 -4.17 -6.99 1.48
CA PHE A 93 -5.42 -7.66 1.11
C PHE A 93 -6.64 -6.87 1.58
N VAL A 94 -6.61 -6.36 2.81
CA VAL A 94 -7.71 -5.57 3.39
C VAL A 94 -7.86 -4.25 2.64
N VAL A 95 -6.75 -3.53 2.43
CA VAL A 95 -6.72 -2.26 1.71
C VAL A 95 -7.15 -2.45 0.26
N ALA A 96 -6.68 -3.49 -0.43
CA ALA A 96 -7.09 -3.76 -1.81
C ALA A 96 -8.61 -3.99 -1.94
N VAL A 97 -9.18 -4.81 -1.05
CA VAL A 97 -10.62 -5.09 -1.04
C VAL A 97 -11.44 -3.85 -0.67
N ALA A 98 -11.00 -3.07 0.31
CA ALA A 98 -11.69 -1.86 0.73
C ALA A 98 -11.70 -0.79 -0.38
N LEU A 99 -10.57 -0.59 -1.05
CA LEU A 99 -10.46 0.35 -2.17
C LEU A 99 -11.30 -0.09 -3.37
N HIS A 100 -11.29 -1.39 -3.69
CA HIS A 100 -12.15 -1.93 -4.74
C HIS A 100 -13.64 -1.69 -4.46
N ARG A 101 -14.08 -1.74 -3.19
CA ARG A 101 -15.46 -1.44 -2.80
C ARG A 101 -15.85 0.04 -2.97
N VAL A 102 -14.89 0.96 -2.96
CA VAL A 102 -15.14 2.40 -3.22
C VAL A 102 -14.83 2.79 -4.68
N GLY A 103 -14.71 1.81 -5.58
CA GLY A 103 -14.51 2.05 -7.02
C GLY A 103 -13.06 2.30 -7.43
N VAL A 104 -12.10 2.07 -6.54
CA VAL A 104 -10.67 2.29 -6.79
C VAL A 104 -9.99 0.95 -7.06
N MET A 105 -9.13 0.92 -8.07
CA MET A 105 -8.35 -0.27 -8.41
C MET A 105 -6.87 -0.03 -8.08
N PRO A 106 -6.40 -0.44 -6.88
CA PRO A 106 -5.11 -0.04 -6.36
C PRO A 106 -3.96 -0.86 -6.93
N ARG A 107 -2.82 -0.20 -7.14
CA ARG A 107 -1.50 -0.78 -7.33
C ARG A 107 -0.72 -0.61 -6.03
N ILE A 108 -0.21 -1.69 -5.46
CA ILE A 108 0.43 -1.63 -4.14
C ILE A 108 1.95 -1.64 -4.33
N MET A 109 2.64 -0.70 -3.68
CA MET A 109 4.09 -0.75 -3.54
C MET A 109 4.49 -1.91 -2.62
N ALA A 110 5.33 -2.82 -3.12
CA ALA A 110 5.81 -3.96 -2.37
C ALA A 110 7.34 -4.08 -2.46
N THR A 111 7.94 -4.68 -1.44
CA THR A 111 9.40 -4.86 -1.42
C THR A 111 9.84 -5.85 -2.48
N GLY A 112 11.04 -5.66 -3.03
CA GLY A 112 11.61 -6.56 -4.03
C GLY A 112 11.63 -8.03 -3.60
N GLY A 113 11.87 -8.31 -2.31
CA GLY A 113 11.82 -9.68 -1.78
C GLY A 113 10.46 -10.37 -1.91
N ILE A 114 9.35 -9.62 -1.76
CA ILE A 114 7.99 -10.17 -1.93
C ILE A 114 7.69 -10.42 -3.40
N ILE A 115 8.06 -9.47 -4.27
CA ILE A 115 7.82 -9.56 -5.71
C ILE A 115 8.72 -10.61 -6.38
N SER A 116 9.88 -10.92 -5.80
CA SER A 116 10.75 -12.00 -6.28
C SER A 116 10.31 -13.40 -5.84
N ALA A 117 9.23 -13.55 -5.08
CA ALA A 117 8.76 -14.86 -4.66
C ALA A 117 8.34 -15.71 -5.88
N PRO A 118 8.80 -16.96 -6.03
CA PRO A 118 8.68 -17.72 -7.29
C PRO A 118 7.24 -18.01 -7.74
N VAL A 119 6.28 -17.99 -6.81
CA VAL A 119 4.85 -18.25 -7.12
C VAL A 119 4.01 -16.97 -7.02
N ALA A 120 4.16 -16.22 -5.93
CA ALA A 120 3.37 -15.00 -5.71
C ALA A 120 3.86 -13.80 -6.54
N GLY A 121 5.16 -13.74 -6.81
CA GLY A 121 5.82 -12.65 -7.54
C GLY A 121 5.24 -12.38 -8.92
N PRO A 122 5.17 -13.37 -9.82
CA PRO A 122 4.62 -13.19 -11.16
C PRO A 122 3.16 -12.73 -11.14
N LEU A 123 2.39 -13.19 -10.16
CA LEU A 123 1.02 -12.72 -9.95
C LEU A 123 1.02 -11.25 -9.54
N LEU A 124 1.82 -10.86 -8.55
CA LEU A 124 1.92 -9.48 -8.08
C LEU A 124 2.38 -8.52 -9.19
N GLU A 125 3.39 -8.89 -9.98
CA GLU A 125 3.82 -8.10 -11.14
C GLU A 125 2.66 -7.90 -12.12
N ARG A 126 1.90 -8.95 -12.46
CA ARG A 126 0.75 -8.84 -13.38
C ARG A 126 -0.37 -7.93 -12.87
N THR A 127 -0.50 -7.82 -11.55
CA THR A 127 -1.48 -6.92 -10.92
C THR A 127 -1.05 -5.45 -10.97
N GLY A 128 0.18 -5.20 -11.43
CA GLY A 128 0.75 -3.86 -11.48
C GLY A 128 1.27 -3.39 -10.14
N ALA A 129 1.62 -4.31 -9.24
CA ALA A 129 2.38 -3.98 -8.04
C ALA A 129 3.69 -3.30 -8.42
N ILE A 130 4.13 -2.36 -7.59
CA ILE A 130 5.32 -1.54 -7.88
C ILE A 130 6.44 -1.99 -6.97
N ARG A 131 7.56 -2.42 -7.54
CA ARG A 131 8.72 -2.88 -6.79
C ARG A 131 9.49 -1.75 -6.13
N VAL A 132 9.79 -1.94 -4.85
CA VAL A 132 10.61 -1.04 -4.06
C VAL A 132 11.84 -1.77 -3.53
N GLU A 133 13.01 -1.33 -4.00
CA GLU A 133 14.32 -1.76 -3.48
C GLU A 133 14.82 -0.73 -2.45
N ARG A 134 14.53 -0.96 -1.16
CA ARG A 134 14.82 -0.01 -0.09
C ARG A 134 16.32 0.07 0.19
N GLY A 135 16.84 1.28 0.38
CA GLY A 135 18.25 1.49 0.76
C GLY A 135 19.25 1.22 -0.37
N THR A 136 18.77 1.07 -1.60
CA THR A 136 19.60 0.90 -2.80
C THR A 136 19.35 2.04 -3.78
N GLU A 137 20.24 2.21 -4.74
CA GLU A 137 20.03 3.18 -5.83
C GLU A 137 18.82 2.84 -6.71
N LEU A 138 18.39 1.57 -6.71
CA LEU A 138 17.25 1.09 -7.48
C LEU A 138 15.91 1.63 -6.94
N ALA A 139 15.88 2.27 -5.76
CA ALA A 139 14.69 2.95 -5.25
C ALA A 139 14.13 4.01 -6.22
N ARG A 140 14.98 4.58 -7.09
CA ARG A 140 14.56 5.54 -8.13
C ARG A 140 13.61 4.93 -9.16
N HIS A 141 13.74 3.64 -9.44
CA HIS A 141 12.90 2.93 -10.42
C HIS A 141 11.44 2.88 -9.95
N ALA A 142 11.21 2.66 -8.65
CA ALA A 142 9.87 2.70 -8.08
C ALA A 142 9.17 4.04 -8.34
N VAL A 143 9.91 5.16 -8.26
CA VAL A 143 9.39 6.50 -8.54
C VAL A 143 9.00 6.64 -10.01
N ARG A 144 9.83 6.15 -10.94
CA ARG A 144 9.56 6.15 -12.39
C ARG A 144 8.34 5.29 -12.75
N VAL A 145 8.27 4.06 -12.23
CA VAL A 145 7.11 3.19 -12.44
C VAL A 145 5.84 3.83 -11.87
N THR A 146 5.94 4.50 -10.72
CA THR A 146 4.82 5.23 -10.12
C THR A 146 4.37 6.40 -10.99
N GLU A 147 5.31 7.18 -11.52
CA GLU A 147 5.02 8.29 -12.44
C GLU A 147 4.22 7.80 -13.66
N VAL A 148 4.71 6.75 -14.33
CA VAL A 148 4.01 6.13 -15.47
C VAL A 148 2.66 5.57 -15.04
N ALA A 149 2.59 4.84 -13.92
CA ALA A 149 1.34 4.27 -13.44
C ALA A 149 0.28 5.34 -13.18
N LEU A 150 0.67 6.47 -12.59
CA LEU A 150 -0.23 7.60 -12.31
C LEU A 150 -0.70 8.27 -13.61
N VAL A 151 0.20 8.55 -14.55
CA VAL A 151 -0.14 9.15 -15.86
C VAL A 151 -1.16 8.30 -16.63
N HIS A 152 -1.06 6.97 -16.53
CA HIS A 152 -2.00 6.04 -17.17
C HIS A 152 -3.25 5.71 -16.32
N GLY A 153 -3.65 6.63 -15.43
CA GLY A 153 -4.88 6.53 -14.63
C GLY A 153 -4.81 5.52 -13.49
N GLY A 154 -3.60 5.20 -13.02
CA GLY A 154 -3.37 4.27 -11.93
C GLY A 154 -3.56 4.92 -10.56
N HIS A 155 -4.11 4.14 -9.64
CA HIS A 155 -4.16 4.48 -8.22
C HIS A 155 -3.02 3.75 -7.51
N VAL A 156 -2.10 4.48 -6.86
CA VAL A 156 -0.92 3.88 -6.24
C VAL A 156 -1.04 3.97 -4.73
N VAL A 157 -1.06 2.81 -4.08
CA VAL A 157 -1.05 2.65 -2.63
C VAL A 157 0.37 2.49 -2.15
N ALA A 158 0.73 3.27 -1.14
CA ALA A 158 1.95 3.03 -0.37
C ALA A 158 1.70 3.21 1.12
N TYR A 159 2.62 2.63 1.89
CA TYR A 159 2.65 2.74 3.34
C TYR A 159 3.70 3.78 3.73
N PRO A 160 3.34 5.00 4.18
CA PRO A 160 4.31 6.07 4.45
C PRO A 160 5.37 5.68 5.50
N GLU A 161 5.02 4.78 6.42
CA GLU A 161 5.93 4.21 7.44
C GLU A 161 7.11 3.44 6.81
N GLY A 162 6.92 2.87 5.62
CA GLY A 162 7.92 2.12 4.87
C GLY A 162 8.21 0.71 5.42
N ARG A 163 7.60 0.34 6.55
CA ARG A 163 7.58 -1.00 7.15
C ARG A 163 6.34 -1.14 8.04
N VAL A 164 6.01 -2.36 8.43
CA VAL A 164 5.01 -2.62 9.49
C VAL A 164 5.42 -1.87 10.75
N GLY A 165 4.48 -1.14 11.35
CA GLY A 165 4.69 -0.42 12.60
C GLY A 165 5.00 -1.37 13.76
N LEU A 166 5.74 -0.88 14.75
CA LEU A 166 6.20 -1.59 15.96
C LEU A 166 5.96 -0.73 17.21
N ALA A 167 5.08 0.26 17.12
CA ALA A 167 4.65 1.02 18.27
C ALA A 167 3.71 0.18 19.15
N ALA A 168 3.96 0.17 20.47
CA ALA A 168 3.24 -0.67 21.42
C ALA A 168 1.74 -0.32 21.52
N ASP A 169 1.41 0.95 21.35
CA ASP A 169 0.04 1.48 21.35
C ASP A 169 -0.68 1.25 20.00
N GLY A 170 0.01 0.69 18.99
CA GLY A 170 -0.52 0.40 17.66
C GLY A 170 -0.78 1.62 16.79
N TRP A 171 -0.45 2.84 17.20
CA TRP A 171 -0.62 4.03 16.37
C TRP A 171 0.50 4.14 15.32
N PRO A 172 0.23 4.75 14.14
CA PRO A 172 1.22 4.83 13.06
C PRO A 172 2.52 5.50 13.50
N GLU A 173 3.65 4.95 13.05
CA GLU A 173 4.97 5.52 13.31
C GLU A 173 5.23 6.78 12.46
N ARG A 174 6.35 7.44 12.75
CA ARG A 174 6.88 8.50 11.91
C ARG A 174 7.16 7.98 10.50
N GLY A 175 6.33 8.38 9.54
CA GLY A 175 6.54 8.07 8.12
C GLY A 175 7.85 8.63 7.54
N ARG A 176 8.26 8.09 6.38
CA ARG A 176 9.35 8.57 5.53
C ARG A 176 8.85 9.65 4.55
N THR A 177 9.74 10.48 4.03
CA THR A 177 9.39 11.57 3.09
C THR A 177 9.12 11.11 1.66
N GLY A 178 9.36 9.84 1.31
CA GLY A 178 9.29 9.36 -0.08
C GLY A 178 7.95 9.66 -0.76
N MET A 179 6.84 9.28 -0.13
CA MET A 179 5.49 9.56 -0.65
C MET A 179 5.20 11.05 -0.75
N ALA A 180 5.59 11.83 0.25
CA ALA A 180 5.42 13.29 0.22
C ALA A 180 6.19 13.93 -0.95
N ARG A 181 7.42 13.45 -1.23
CA ARG A 181 8.20 13.93 -2.36
C ARG A 181 7.59 13.53 -3.71
N MET A 182 7.01 12.33 -3.81
CA MET A 182 6.28 11.91 -5.02
C MET A 182 5.04 12.78 -5.24
N ALA A 183 4.23 12.99 -4.20
CA ALA A 183 3.03 13.82 -4.26
C ALA A 183 3.34 15.24 -4.73
N LEU A 184 4.31 15.91 -4.09
CA LEU A 184 4.70 17.28 -4.43
C LEU A 184 5.40 17.37 -5.78
N GLY A 185 6.21 16.37 -6.14
CA GLY A 185 6.97 16.35 -7.40
C GLY A 185 6.10 16.09 -8.62
N MET A 186 5.06 15.27 -8.47
CA MET A 186 4.13 14.90 -9.55
C MET A 186 2.85 15.74 -9.55
N GLY A 187 2.63 16.55 -8.51
CA GLY A 187 1.41 17.36 -8.36
C GLY A 187 0.14 16.51 -8.22
N VAL A 188 0.24 15.34 -7.58
CA VAL A 188 -0.87 14.38 -7.47
C VAL A 188 -1.54 14.42 -6.08
N PRO A 189 -2.88 14.30 -6.00
CA PRO A 189 -3.59 14.26 -4.73
C PRO A 189 -3.16 13.05 -3.89
N VAL A 190 -3.16 13.24 -2.56
CA VAL A 190 -2.96 12.17 -1.59
C VAL A 190 -4.25 11.92 -0.83
N ILE A 191 -4.78 10.71 -0.92
CA ILE A 191 -5.94 10.24 -0.16
C ILE A 191 -5.44 9.40 1.03
N PRO A 192 -5.75 9.77 2.29
CA PRO A 192 -5.39 8.99 3.46
C PRO A 192 -6.33 7.78 3.59
N VAL A 193 -5.74 6.62 3.83
CA VAL A 193 -6.45 5.35 4.07
C VAL A 193 -6.09 4.86 5.46
N SER A 194 -7.04 4.93 6.38
CA SER A 194 -6.84 4.47 7.75
C SER A 194 -7.41 3.08 7.90
N GLN A 195 -6.67 2.15 8.48
CA GLN A 195 -7.13 0.78 8.66
C GLN A 195 -6.80 0.21 10.04
N TRP A 196 -7.67 -0.69 10.48
CA TRP A 196 -7.54 -1.41 11.74
C TRP A 196 -8.09 -2.84 11.65
N GLY A 197 -7.60 -3.72 12.53
CA GLY A 197 -8.02 -5.12 12.61
C GLY A 197 -7.28 -6.09 11.67
N ALA A 198 -6.51 -5.63 10.69
CA ALA A 198 -5.74 -6.52 9.81
C ALA A 198 -4.65 -7.34 10.55
N HIS A 199 -4.03 -6.76 11.57
CA HIS A 199 -3.07 -7.41 12.48
C HIS A 199 -3.67 -8.57 13.29
N GLU A 200 -4.99 -8.72 13.29
CA GLU A 200 -5.69 -9.81 13.96
C GLU A 200 -5.75 -11.10 13.11
N VAL A 201 -5.46 -11.01 11.82
CA VAL A 201 -5.60 -12.13 10.88
C VAL A 201 -4.33 -12.97 10.84
N LEU A 202 -3.18 -12.32 10.74
CA LEU A 202 -1.87 -12.96 10.70
C LEU A 202 -1.01 -12.38 11.81
N GLN A 203 -0.36 -13.25 12.59
CA GLN A 203 0.73 -12.82 13.46
C GLN A 203 1.89 -12.25 12.63
N TYR A 204 2.73 -11.44 13.26
CA TYR A 204 3.94 -10.85 12.74
C TYR A 204 5.01 -11.93 12.47
N GLY A 205 5.25 -12.81 13.44
CA GLY A 205 6.25 -13.88 13.38
C GLY A 205 6.06 -14.80 12.17
N ASN A 206 7.14 -15.08 11.45
CA ASN A 206 7.10 -15.85 10.21
C ASN A 206 7.36 -17.35 10.42
N ASP A 207 6.57 -17.97 11.29
CA ASP A 207 6.62 -19.40 11.61
C ASP A 207 5.26 -20.09 11.38
N TRP A 208 5.14 -21.36 11.76
CA TRP A 208 3.90 -22.16 11.61
C TRP A 208 2.70 -21.60 12.40
N GLY A 209 2.94 -20.75 13.39
CA GLY A 209 1.91 -20.00 14.12
C GLY A 209 1.10 -19.07 13.20
N LYS A 210 1.66 -18.61 12.07
CA LYS A 210 0.97 -17.78 11.08
C LYS A 210 -0.22 -18.51 10.46
N LEU A 211 -0.09 -19.82 10.21
CA LEU A 211 -1.23 -20.64 9.75
C LEU A 211 -2.28 -20.84 10.85
N ARG A 212 -1.85 -20.98 12.11
CA ARG A 212 -2.76 -21.12 13.25
C ARG A 212 -3.56 -19.84 13.51
N THR A 213 -2.93 -18.67 13.41
CA THR A 213 -3.61 -17.37 13.55
C THR A 213 -4.58 -17.12 12.41
N LEU A 214 -4.21 -17.46 11.17
CA LEU A 214 -5.12 -17.43 10.03
C LEU A 214 -6.35 -18.32 10.25
N ALA A 215 -6.15 -19.57 10.68
CA ALA A 215 -7.25 -20.50 10.95
C ALA A 215 -8.17 -19.99 12.07
N ARG A 216 -7.61 -19.38 13.13
CA ARG A 216 -8.40 -18.73 14.19
C ARG A 216 -9.18 -17.53 13.69
N ALA A 217 -8.65 -16.77 12.73
CA ALA A 217 -9.34 -15.63 12.14
C ALA A 217 -10.63 -16.05 11.40
N VAL A 218 -10.65 -17.23 10.79
CA VAL A 218 -11.87 -17.80 10.17
C VAL A 218 -12.99 -17.98 11.20
N VAL A 219 -12.67 -18.39 12.43
CA VAL A 219 -13.64 -18.58 13.51
C VAL A 219 -13.99 -17.25 14.19
N ARG A 220 -12.97 -16.46 14.55
CA ARG A 220 -13.14 -15.20 15.29
C ARG A 220 -13.80 -14.10 14.47
N ARG A 221 -13.55 -14.09 13.16
CA ARG A 221 -14.12 -13.12 12.21
C ARG A 221 -13.88 -11.66 12.65
N PRO A 222 -12.60 -11.22 12.81
CA PRO A 222 -12.27 -9.85 13.20
C PRO A 222 -12.92 -8.80 12.29
N ALA A 223 -13.21 -7.64 12.85
CA ALA A 223 -13.68 -6.48 12.09
C ALA A 223 -12.48 -5.81 11.41
N LEU A 224 -12.42 -5.92 10.08
CA LEU A 224 -11.37 -5.36 9.23
C LEU A 224 -11.84 -3.98 8.76
N LYS A 225 -11.59 -2.97 9.58
CA LYS A 225 -12.14 -1.63 9.39
C LYS A 225 -11.20 -0.80 8.52
N VAL A 226 -11.76 -0.11 7.53
CA VAL A 226 -11.05 0.83 6.67
C VAL A 226 -11.85 2.12 6.54
N HIS A 227 -11.15 3.25 6.67
CA HIS A 227 -11.68 4.58 6.42
C HIS A 227 -10.88 5.26 5.31
N VAL A 228 -11.57 5.69 4.26
CA VAL A 228 -10.99 6.49 3.17
C VAL A 228 -11.35 7.95 3.44
N GLY A 229 -10.35 8.74 3.84
CA GLY A 229 -10.53 10.14 4.22
C GLY A 229 -10.51 11.10 3.03
N PRO A 230 -10.77 12.40 3.29
CA PRO A 230 -10.67 13.44 2.26
C PRO A 230 -9.21 13.65 1.81
N PRO A 231 -8.98 14.25 0.63
CA PRO A 231 -7.64 14.61 0.18
C PRO A 231 -6.86 15.42 1.22
N VAL A 232 -5.58 15.08 1.40
CA VAL A 232 -4.68 15.83 2.28
C VAL A 232 -4.37 17.18 1.64
N LEU A 233 -4.53 18.27 2.40
CA LEU A 233 -4.22 19.62 1.93
C LEU A 233 -2.70 19.79 1.78
N LEU A 234 -2.23 19.94 0.54
CA LEU A 234 -0.82 20.11 0.20
C LEU A 234 -0.57 21.33 -0.71
N ASP A 235 -1.59 22.12 -1.03
CA ASP A 235 -1.56 23.16 -2.07
C ASP A 235 -0.58 24.32 -1.78
N ASP A 236 -0.29 24.58 -0.51
CA ASP A 236 0.69 25.58 -0.06
C ASP A 236 2.15 25.06 -0.06
N LEU A 237 2.34 23.78 -0.36
CA LEU A 237 3.64 23.10 -0.31
C LEU A 237 4.16 22.84 -1.73
N GLN A 238 5.47 22.98 -1.91
CA GLN A 238 6.13 22.84 -3.21
C GLN A 238 7.36 21.95 -3.13
N MET A 239 7.55 21.11 -4.15
CA MET A 239 8.77 20.32 -4.27
C MET A 239 9.99 21.25 -4.40
N GLY A 240 11.07 20.93 -3.69
CA GLY A 240 12.30 21.73 -3.70
C GLY A 240 12.37 22.85 -2.65
N ARG A 241 11.24 23.31 -2.11
CA ARG A 241 11.23 24.25 -0.98
C ARG A 241 11.64 23.54 0.31
N VAL A 242 12.59 24.14 1.04
CA VAL A 242 13.14 23.55 2.27
C VAL A 242 12.02 23.30 3.28
N GLY A 243 11.94 22.06 3.78
CA GLY A 243 10.99 21.63 4.80
C GLY A 243 9.63 21.15 4.29
N ASP A 244 9.23 21.49 3.05
CA ASP A 244 7.88 21.17 2.53
C ASP A 244 7.61 19.67 2.45
N ALA A 245 8.58 18.87 2.01
CA ALA A 245 8.42 17.42 2.00
C ALA A 245 8.19 16.84 3.41
N ASN A 246 8.77 17.44 4.46
CA ASN A 246 8.55 17.01 5.83
C ASN A 246 7.20 17.50 6.39
N ARG A 247 6.76 18.71 6.01
CA ARG A 247 5.41 19.22 6.31
C ARG A 247 4.33 18.36 5.67
N ALA A 248 4.46 18.06 4.38
CA ALA A 248 3.55 17.18 3.64
C ALA A 248 3.48 15.79 4.28
N ARG A 249 4.63 15.18 4.57
CA ARG A 249 4.72 13.90 5.30
C ARG A 249 3.99 13.95 6.64
N TYR A 250 4.13 15.05 7.39
CA TYR A 250 3.49 15.22 8.70
C TYR A 250 1.96 15.33 8.57
N ARG A 251 1.46 16.11 7.59
CA ARG A 251 0.03 16.21 7.28
C ARG A 251 -0.59 14.89 6.82
N ILE A 252 0.13 14.13 5.99
CA ILE A 252 -0.30 12.78 5.58
C ILE A 252 -0.45 11.86 6.81
N ALA A 253 0.54 11.84 7.71
CA ALA A 253 0.47 11.05 8.92
C ALA A 253 -0.66 11.52 9.85
N ALA A 254 -0.88 12.83 9.98
CA ALA A 254 -1.97 13.41 10.75
C ALA A 254 -3.34 12.98 10.21
N ALA A 255 -3.55 13.06 8.90
CA ALA A 255 -4.80 12.69 8.25
C ALA A 255 -5.12 11.20 8.42
N ILE A 256 -4.11 10.32 8.29
CA ILE A 256 -4.25 8.89 8.59
C ILE A 256 -4.59 8.66 10.06
N THR A 257 -3.91 9.33 10.98
CA THR A 257 -4.21 9.20 12.43
C THR A 257 -5.65 9.63 12.73
N ARG A 258 -6.11 10.77 12.21
CA ARG A 258 -7.49 11.25 12.40
C ARG A 258 -8.53 10.25 11.90
N GLY A 259 -8.31 9.66 10.72
CA GLY A 259 -9.19 8.61 10.20
C GLY A 259 -9.17 7.32 11.01
N LEU A 260 -8.08 7.04 11.72
CA LEU A 260 -7.93 5.87 12.58
C LEU A 260 -8.60 6.02 13.96
N VAL A 261 -8.73 7.25 14.47
CA VAL A 261 -9.41 7.57 15.75
C VAL A 261 -10.80 6.93 15.91
N PRO A 262 -11.75 7.08 14.96
CA PRO A 262 -13.05 6.44 15.08
C PRO A 262 -12.97 4.90 14.98
N LEU A 263 -12.06 4.36 14.17
CA LEU A 263 -11.92 2.91 13.98
C LEU A 263 -11.48 2.20 15.27
N ARG A 264 -10.69 2.92 16.09
CA ARG A 264 -10.10 2.47 17.35
C ARG A 264 -10.75 3.08 18.59
N ALA A 265 -11.97 3.61 18.49
CA ALA A 265 -12.61 4.33 19.61
C ALA A 265 -12.67 3.52 20.93
N ALA A 266 -12.80 2.19 20.85
CA ALA A 266 -12.85 1.30 22.01
C ALA A 266 -11.47 0.84 22.53
N GLU A 267 -10.38 1.17 21.83
CA GLU A 267 -9.03 0.63 22.09
C GLU A 267 -7.92 1.66 21.76
N ARG A 268 -8.14 2.90 22.18
CA ARG A 268 -7.25 4.03 21.89
C ARG A 268 -5.88 3.89 22.55
N ASP A 269 -5.83 3.45 23.81
CA ASP A 269 -4.58 3.38 24.58
C ASP A 269 -3.76 2.14 24.25
N ARG A 270 -4.42 1.02 23.99
CA ARG A 270 -3.78 -0.26 23.67
C ARG A 270 -4.66 -1.11 22.77
N PRO A 271 -4.08 -1.87 21.82
CA PRO A 271 -4.82 -2.84 21.01
C PRO A 271 -5.48 -3.91 21.88
N ALA A 272 -6.72 -4.27 21.57
CA ALA A 272 -7.43 -5.38 22.23
C ALA A 272 -6.82 -6.73 21.87
N PHE A 273 -6.35 -6.89 20.63
CA PHE A 273 -5.59 -8.05 20.18
C PHE A 273 -4.09 -7.77 20.26
N VAL A 274 -3.39 -8.54 21.09
CA VAL A 274 -1.94 -8.46 21.23
C VAL A 274 -1.32 -9.70 20.59
N ASP A 275 -0.47 -9.46 19.60
CA ASP A 275 0.36 -10.50 19.00
C ASP A 275 1.67 -10.64 19.78
N PRO A 276 1.92 -11.75 20.48
CA PRO A 276 3.13 -11.95 21.29
C PRO A 276 4.40 -12.07 20.43
N THR A 277 4.27 -12.30 19.12
CA THR A 277 5.41 -12.43 18.21
C THR A 277 5.86 -11.09 17.63
N ARG A 278 5.08 -10.02 17.81
CA ARG A 278 5.38 -8.69 17.29
C ARG A 278 6.27 -7.93 18.26
N PRO A 279 7.49 -7.51 17.86
CA PRO A 279 8.33 -6.67 18.71
C PRO A 279 7.72 -5.27 18.85
N THR A 280 7.87 -4.67 20.03
CA THR A 280 7.36 -3.33 20.32
C THR A 280 8.52 -2.40 20.67
N THR A 281 9.23 -1.92 19.65
CA THR A 281 10.49 -1.15 19.81
C THR A 281 10.41 0.28 19.33
N ALA A 282 9.24 0.73 18.83
CA ALA A 282 9.08 2.05 18.24
C ALA A 282 8.04 2.89 18.98
N VAL A 283 7.97 4.16 18.59
CA VAL A 283 7.02 5.15 19.12
C VAL A 283 6.22 5.75 17.96
N SER A 284 4.94 5.98 18.20
CA SER A 284 4.03 6.55 17.22
C SER A 284 4.31 8.02 16.93
N ALA A 285 3.95 8.46 15.73
CA ALA A 285 4.03 9.86 15.35
C ALA A 285 3.08 10.74 16.15
N PHE A 286 1.92 10.20 16.52
CA PHE A 286 0.86 10.85 17.28
C PHE A 286 0.35 9.88 18.37
N PRO A 287 1.06 9.79 19.51
CA PRO A 287 0.69 8.87 20.59
C PRO A 287 -0.76 9.07 21.04
N GLY A 288 -1.46 7.96 21.30
CA GLY A 288 -2.88 7.97 21.68
C GLY A 288 -3.84 8.48 20.59
N GLY A 289 -3.35 8.68 19.36
CA GLY A 289 -4.14 9.22 18.26
C GLY A 289 -4.38 10.73 18.36
N VAL A 290 -3.62 11.43 19.18
CA VAL A 290 -3.76 12.87 19.39
C VAL A 290 -2.97 13.63 18.34
N VAL A 291 -3.70 14.22 17.39
CA VAL A 291 -3.14 15.10 16.36
C VAL A 291 -3.35 16.55 16.80
N PRO A 292 -2.31 17.42 16.79
CA PRO A 292 -2.47 18.83 17.09
C PRO A 292 -3.47 19.52 16.15
N GLU A 293 -4.25 20.46 16.69
CA GLU A 293 -5.32 21.17 15.96
C GLU A 293 -4.79 22.13 14.88
N ASP A 294 -3.55 22.60 15.03
CA ASP A 294 -2.87 23.50 14.09
C ASP A 294 -2.35 22.78 12.84
N VAL A 295 -2.39 21.44 12.81
CA VAL A 295 -2.06 20.66 11.61
C VAL A 295 -3.28 20.65 10.68
N PRO A 296 -3.16 21.07 9.42
CA PRO A 296 -4.27 20.98 8.47
C PRO A 296 -4.77 19.55 8.24
#